data_AF-A0A101C701-F1
#
_entry.id   AF-A0A101C701-F1
#
_cell.length_a   1.000
_cell.length_b   1.000
_cell.length_c   1.000
_cell.angle_alpha   90.00
_cell.angle_beta   90.00
_cell.angle_gamma   90.00
#
_symmetry.space_group_name_H-M   'P 1'
#
loop_
_entity.id
_entity.type
_entity.pdbx_description
1 polymer ?
#
loop_
_entity_poly.entity_id
_entity_poly.type
_entity_poly.pdbx_seq_one_letter_code
_entity_poly.pdbx_strand_id
1 'polypeptide(L)'
;MLEKFINFKIEFKLLLLLIIVFIFTTIIGTVSHECGHFIGAKIIGFNAKVHYGYTSIIYDGDLRGKDQFDRFVFTLGGPVQTMFTGTAGLMLLFVFKKSNPVSSINLKQWFFIFLSLFWLRQTANFATWIIGYLVNDKLSLRGDEIKLAQYLQLPLWSIILPTALVGCIVAIIVIFKFVPLHQRFTFVVAGLIGGFSGYILWLEIFGKMIMP
;
A
#
# COMPACT_ATOMS: atom_id res chain seq x y z
N MET A 1 -2.22 3.90 -31.44
CA MET A 1 -3.02 2.91 -30.66
C MET A 1 -3.07 3.28 -29.17
N LEU A 2 -1.96 3.69 -28.56
CA LEU A 2 -1.90 4.13 -27.15
C LEU A 2 -2.76 5.36 -26.83
N GLU A 3 -2.88 6.31 -27.76
CA GLU A 3 -3.63 7.57 -27.59
C GLU A 3 -5.14 7.36 -27.34
N LYS A 4 -5.70 6.20 -27.71
CA LYS A 4 -7.09 5.84 -27.38
C LYS A 4 -7.29 5.55 -25.89
N PHE A 5 -6.20 5.21 -25.17
CA PHE A 5 -6.25 4.78 -23.78
C PHE A 5 -5.61 5.78 -22.81
N ILE A 6 -4.66 6.59 -23.27
CA ILE A 6 -3.97 7.61 -22.48
C ILE A 6 -3.84 8.87 -23.34
N ASN A 7 -4.30 9.99 -22.80
CA ASN A 7 -3.99 11.31 -23.33
C ASN A 7 -2.76 11.86 -22.60
N PHE A 8 -1.69 12.20 -23.32
CA PHE A 8 -0.43 12.69 -22.75
C PHE A 8 -0.46 14.16 -22.28
N LYS A 9 -1.64 14.76 -22.17
CA LYS A 9 -1.81 16.10 -21.61
C LYS A 9 -1.66 16.07 -20.09
N ILE A 10 -0.87 17.01 -19.58
CA ILE A 10 -0.70 17.24 -18.14
C ILE A 10 -1.55 18.43 -17.72
N GLU A 11 -2.43 18.22 -16.75
CA GLU A 11 -3.17 19.29 -16.08
C GLU A 11 -2.39 19.73 -14.85
N PHE A 12 -1.61 20.81 -14.96
CA PHE A 12 -0.66 21.20 -13.92
C PHE A 12 -1.30 21.44 -12.54
N LYS A 13 -2.48 22.08 -12.50
CA LYS A 13 -3.21 22.30 -11.24
C LYS A 13 -3.65 20.98 -10.59
N LEU A 14 -4.14 20.04 -11.40
CA LEU A 14 -4.53 18.71 -10.93
C LEU A 14 -3.31 17.89 -10.52
N LEU A 15 -2.20 17.99 -11.26
CA LEU A 15 -0.94 17.32 -10.97
C LEU A 15 -0.44 17.66 -9.56
N LEU A 16 -0.33 18.95 -9.23
CA LEU A 16 0.15 19.40 -7.92
C LEU A 16 -0.75 18.90 -6.79
N LEU A 17 -2.07 18.99 -6.98
CA LEU A 17 -3.04 18.50 -6.00
C LEU A 17 -2.89 17.00 -5.78
N LEU A 18 -2.82 16.21 -6.86
CA LEU A 18 -2.68 14.77 -6.77
C LEU A 18 -1.35 14.36 -6.12
N ILE A 19 -0.24 15.04 -6.41
CA ILE A 19 1.06 14.76 -5.75
C ILE A 19 0.92 14.90 -4.23
N ILE A 20 0.31 16.00 -3.77
CA ILE A 20 0.09 16.25 -2.34
C ILE A 20 -0.80 15.13 -1.74
N VAL A 21 -1.90 14.79 -2.41
CA VAL A 21 -2.81 13.73 -1.93
C VAL A 21 -2.10 12.37 -1.90
N PHE A 22 -1.26 12.06 -2.89
CA PHE A 22 -0.47 10.82 -2.90
C PHE A 22 0.52 10.79 -1.74
N ILE A 23 1.22 11.89 -1.44
CA ILE A 23 2.12 11.99 -0.28
C ILE A 23 1.36 11.67 1.01
N PHE A 24 0.22 12.32 1.24
CA PHE A 24 -0.60 12.06 2.42
C PHE A 24 -1.14 10.63 2.45
N THR A 25 -1.59 10.11 1.32
CA THR A 25 -2.13 8.75 1.23
C THR A 25 -1.04 7.70 1.49
N THR A 26 0.20 7.94 1.06
CA THR A 26 1.34 7.08 1.39
C THR A 26 1.61 7.07 2.89
N ILE A 27 1.60 8.22 3.55
CA ILE A 27 1.75 8.31 5.01
C ILE A 27 0.64 7.54 5.72
N ILE A 28 -0.62 7.80 5.36
CA ILE A 28 -1.79 7.13 5.95
C ILE A 28 -1.71 5.62 5.70
N GLY A 29 -1.38 5.19 4.48
CA GLY A 29 -1.19 3.78 4.14
C GLY A 29 -0.08 3.13 4.95
N THR A 30 1.01 3.84 5.22
CA THR A 30 2.09 3.34 6.08
C THR A 30 1.62 3.14 7.51
N VAL A 31 1.09 4.18 8.14
CA VAL A 31 0.63 4.11 9.54
C VAL A 31 -0.50 3.09 9.68
N SER A 32 -1.42 3.03 8.73
CA SER A 32 -2.53 2.09 8.75
C SER A 32 -2.05 0.63 8.68
N HIS A 33 -1.02 0.33 7.89
CA HIS A 33 -0.40 -1.00 7.86
C HIS A 33 0.21 -1.37 9.20
N GLU A 34 0.92 -0.44 9.84
CA GLU A 34 1.48 -0.66 11.18
C GLU A 34 0.37 -0.85 12.23
N CYS A 35 -0.75 -0.12 12.11
CA CYS A 35 -1.94 -0.41 12.90
C CYS A 35 -2.50 -1.82 12.65
N GLY A 36 -2.36 -2.35 11.43
CA GLY A 36 -2.67 -3.75 11.13
C GLY A 36 -1.84 -4.73 11.94
N HIS A 37 -0.53 -4.52 12.05
CA HIS A 37 0.34 -5.31 12.93
C HIS A 37 -0.05 -5.18 14.41
N PHE A 38 -0.39 -3.96 14.85
CA PHE A 38 -0.87 -3.74 16.20
C PHE A 38 -2.17 -4.51 16.51
N ILE A 39 -3.14 -4.52 15.57
CA ILE A 39 -4.36 -5.32 15.71
C ILE A 39 -4.01 -6.80 15.75
N GLY A 40 -3.11 -7.26 14.87
CA GLY A 40 -2.60 -8.63 14.88
C GLY A 40 -2.02 -9.02 16.25
N ALA A 41 -1.19 -8.15 16.84
CA ALA A 41 -0.64 -8.32 18.18
C ALA A 41 -1.73 -8.40 19.26
N LYS A 42 -2.75 -7.53 19.19
CA LYS A 42 -3.84 -7.52 20.17
C LYS A 42 -4.72 -8.77 20.10
N ILE A 43 -4.95 -9.33 18.90
CA ILE A 43 -5.74 -10.56 18.72
C ILE A 43 -5.09 -11.76 19.43
N ILE A 44 -3.77 -11.86 19.36
CA ILE A 44 -2.98 -12.92 20.02
C ILE A 44 -2.65 -12.59 21.49
N GLY A 45 -3.08 -11.43 21.99
CA GLY A 45 -2.95 -11.04 23.40
C GLY A 45 -1.65 -10.31 23.76
N PHE A 46 -0.87 -9.82 22.79
CA PHE A 46 0.32 -9.00 23.07
C PHE A 46 0.01 -7.51 23.22
N ASN A 47 0.86 -6.86 24.01
CA ASN A 47 1.04 -5.43 23.92
C ASN A 47 2.02 -5.11 22.79
N ALA A 48 1.64 -4.14 21.96
CA ALA A 48 2.47 -3.66 20.87
C ALA A 48 2.44 -2.13 20.85
N LYS A 49 3.47 -1.55 20.24
CA LYS A 49 3.58 -0.12 20.01
C LYS A 49 3.80 0.13 18.52
N VAL A 50 2.98 1.01 17.96
CA VAL A 50 3.13 1.48 16.58
C VAL A 50 4.19 2.57 16.56
N HIS A 51 5.19 2.37 15.69
CA HIS A 51 6.21 3.35 15.35
C HIS A 51 5.94 3.90 13.95
N TYR A 52 6.70 4.91 13.54
CA TYR A 52 6.45 5.57 12.25
C TYR A 52 6.54 4.64 11.02
N GLY A 53 7.34 3.56 11.08
CA GLY A 53 7.55 2.65 9.96
C GLY A 53 7.69 1.18 10.34
N TYR A 54 7.35 0.83 11.59
CA TYR A 54 7.33 -0.54 12.08
C TYR A 54 6.43 -0.63 13.31
N THR A 55 6.14 -1.85 13.76
CA THR A 55 5.44 -2.11 15.02
C THR A 55 6.29 -3.03 15.88
N SER A 56 6.48 -2.68 17.15
CA SER A 56 7.24 -3.52 18.10
C SER A 56 6.31 -4.21 19.09
N ILE A 57 6.58 -5.47 19.38
CA ILE A 57 5.95 -6.19 20.50
C ILE A 57 6.66 -5.78 21.80
N ILE A 58 5.88 -5.42 22.82
CA ILE A 58 6.37 -5.15 24.17
C ILE A 58 6.28 -6.46 24.94
N TYR A 59 7.43 -7.11 25.15
CA TYR A 59 7.52 -8.34 25.94
C TYR A 59 7.40 -8.02 27.43
N ASP A 60 6.42 -8.63 28.10
CA ASP A 60 6.16 -8.51 29.54
C ASP A 60 6.71 -9.69 30.36
N GLY A 61 7.51 -10.56 29.73
CA GLY A 61 8.14 -11.72 30.37
C GLY A 61 7.35 -13.01 30.25
N ASP A 62 6.16 -12.98 29.66
CA ASP A 62 5.39 -14.19 29.33
C ASP A 62 5.97 -14.89 28.07
N LEU A 63 5.96 -16.23 28.00
CA LEU A 63 6.53 -17.00 26.86
C LEU A 63 5.71 -16.85 25.56
N ARG A 64 4.57 -16.18 25.64
CA ARG A 64 3.69 -15.83 24.54
C ARG A 64 4.51 -14.97 23.53
N GLY A 65 4.46 -15.30 22.23
CA GLY A 65 5.15 -14.53 21.17
C GLY A 65 6.48 -15.16 20.70
N LYS A 66 6.86 -16.28 21.33
CA LYS A 66 7.87 -17.21 20.77
C LYS A 66 7.27 -18.17 19.75
N ASP A 67 5.97 -18.45 19.82
CA ASP A 67 5.34 -19.41 18.91
C ASP A 67 5.34 -18.89 17.47
N GLN A 68 5.54 -19.79 16.52
CA GLN A 68 5.57 -19.45 15.09
C GLN A 68 4.21 -18.89 14.64
N PHE A 69 3.12 -19.40 15.21
CA PHE A 69 1.77 -18.92 14.90
C PHE A 69 1.55 -17.47 15.35
N ASP A 70 1.96 -17.12 16.56
CA ASP A 70 1.87 -15.74 17.08
C ASP A 70 2.57 -14.74 16.15
N ARG A 71 3.79 -15.08 15.74
CA ARG A 71 4.58 -14.24 14.83
C ARG A 71 3.98 -14.16 13.43
N PHE A 72 3.38 -15.26 12.97
CA PHE A 72 2.65 -15.29 11.71
C PHE A 72 1.45 -14.33 11.75
N VAL A 73 0.58 -14.43 12.76
CA VAL A 73 -0.60 -13.56 12.90
C VAL A 73 -0.20 -12.09 13.04
N PHE A 74 0.82 -11.80 13.83
CA PHE A 74 1.39 -10.46 13.95
C PHE A 74 1.84 -9.91 12.59
N THR A 75 2.63 -10.68 11.85
CA THR A 75 3.17 -10.27 10.54
C THR A 75 2.07 -10.16 9.48
N LEU A 76 1.03 -10.98 9.57
CA LEU A 76 -0.09 -11.00 8.64
C LEU A 76 -0.95 -9.74 8.74
N GLY A 77 -1.04 -9.14 9.94
CA GLY A 77 -1.93 -8.02 10.23
C GLY A 77 -1.76 -6.81 9.29
N GLY A 78 -0.51 -6.39 9.03
CA GLY A 78 -0.25 -5.25 8.14
C GLY A 78 -0.67 -5.47 6.69
N PRO A 79 -0.16 -6.52 6.01
CA PRO A 79 -0.59 -6.85 4.66
C PRO A 79 -2.10 -7.06 4.54
N VAL A 80 -2.73 -7.77 5.47
CA VAL A 80 -4.20 -7.98 5.45
C VAL A 80 -4.96 -6.67 5.61
N GLN A 81 -4.52 -5.78 6.48
CA GLN A 81 -5.16 -4.48 6.66
C GLN A 81 -5.17 -3.69 5.34
N THR A 82 -4.02 -3.55 4.68
CA THR A 82 -3.92 -2.77 3.45
C THR A 82 -4.67 -3.42 2.29
N MET A 83 -4.61 -4.75 2.15
CA MET A 83 -5.38 -5.51 1.16
C MET A 83 -6.89 -5.36 1.39
N PHE A 84 -7.34 -5.43 2.65
CA PHE A 84 -8.75 -5.26 3.01
C PHE A 84 -9.24 -3.85 2.66
N THR A 85 -8.50 -2.83 3.05
CA THR A 85 -8.83 -1.43 2.74
C THR A 85 -8.88 -1.18 1.23
N GLY A 86 -7.88 -1.68 0.48
CA GLY A 86 -7.86 -1.62 -0.97
C GLY A 86 -9.06 -2.30 -1.63
N THR A 87 -9.40 -3.49 -1.14
CA THR A 87 -10.54 -4.26 -1.66
C THR A 87 -11.87 -3.56 -1.35
N ALA A 88 -12.05 -3.04 -0.14
CA ALA A 88 -13.22 -2.26 0.24
C ALA A 88 -13.39 -1.01 -0.64
N GLY A 89 -12.30 -0.26 -0.88
CA GLY A 89 -12.32 0.88 -1.80
C GLY A 89 -12.76 0.49 -3.21
N LEU A 90 -12.23 -0.62 -3.73
CA LEU A 90 -12.57 -1.11 -5.07
C LEU A 90 -14.05 -1.52 -5.14
N MET A 91 -14.56 -2.24 -4.15
CA MET A 91 -15.98 -2.61 -4.07
C MET A 91 -16.89 -1.38 -4.05
N LEU A 92 -16.54 -0.35 -3.26
CA LEU A 92 -17.29 0.90 -3.20
C LEU A 92 -17.29 1.62 -4.55
N LEU A 93 -16.17 1.66 -5.27
CA LEU A 93 -16.13 2.21 -6.63
C LEU A 93 -17.12 1.51 -7.57
N PHE A 94 -17.21 0.18 -7.53
CA PHE A 94 -18.15 -0.57 -8.36
C PHE A 94 -19.61 -0.29 -8.01
N VAL A 95 -19.93 -0.20 -6.72
CA VAL A 95 -21.29 0.09 -6.24
C VAL A 95 -21.72 1.50 -6.65
N PHE A 96 -20.88 2.51 -6.44
CA PHE A 96 -21.24 3.90 -6.69
C PHE A 96 -21.06 4.37 -8.15
N LYS A 97 -20.30 3.63 -8.97
CA LYS A 97 -20.17 3.94 -10.40
C LYS A 97 -21.47 3.72 -11.19
N LYS A 98 -22.35 2.83 -10.74
CA LYS A 98 -23.64 2.57 -11.42
C LYS A 98 -24.52 3.84 -11.53
N SER A 99 -24.27 4.86 -10.71
CA SER A 99 -25.11 6.05 -10.60
C SER A 99 -24.59 7.30 -11.33
N ASN A 100 -23.33 7.36 -11.80
CA ASN A 100 -22.76 8.63 -12.29
C ASN A 100 -21.93 8.45 -13.58
N PRO A 101 -22.09 9.35 -14.59
CA PRO A 101 -21.27 9.33 -15.80
C PRO A 101 -19.80 9.69 -15.51
N VAL A 102 -18.89 9.14 -16.31
CA VAL A 102 -17.42 9.25 -16.17
C VAL A 102 -16.88 10.66 -16.52
N SER A 103 -17.74 11.59 -16.95
CA SER A 103 -17.35 12.92 -17.41
C SER A 103 -16.81 13.83 -16.31
N SER A 104 -17.18 13.61 -15.04
CA SER A 104 -16.62 14.35 -13.90
C SER A 104 -16.54 13.46 -12.65
N ILE A 105 -15.32 13.22 -12.14
CA ILE A 105 -15.14 12.51 -10.86
C ILE A 105 -15.56 13.43 -9.70
N ASN A 106 -16.45 12.94 -8.84
CA ASN A 106 -16.78 13.60 -7.57
C ASN A 106 -15.69 13.32 -6.50
N LEU A 107 -15.49 14.22 -5.54
CA LEU A 107 -14.57 14.05 -4.41
C LEU A 107 -14.73 12.69 -3.70
N LYS A 108 -15.96 12.18 -3.55
CA LYS A 108 -16.23 10.84 -2.98
C LYS A 108 -15.63 9.71 -3.81
N GLN A 109 -15.68 9.81 -5.14
CA GLN A 109 -15.10 8.83 -6.04
C GLN A 109 -13.56 8.91 -6.00
N TRP A 110 -12.99 10.11 -5.91
CA TRP A 110 -11.55 10.27 -5.67
C TRP A 110 -11.13 9.58 -4.37
N PHE A 111 -11.87 9.79 -3.28
CA PHE A 111 -11.61 9.11 -2.01
C PHE A 111 -11.61 7.58 -2.17
N PHE A 112 -12.59 6.99 -2.86
CA PHE A 112 -12.61 5.55 -3.11
C PHE A 112 -11.49 5.07 -4.04
N ILE A 113 -11.10 5.87 -5.04
CA ILE A 113 -9.92 5.62 -5.88
C ILE A 113 -8.68 5.49 -5.00
N PHE A 114 -8.41 6.47 -4.14
CA PHE A 114 -7.26 6.42 -3.24
C PHE A 114 -7.34 5.26 -2.24
N LEU A 115 -8.54 4.94 -1.75
CA LEU A 115 -8.75 3.78 -0.88
C LEU A 115 -8.38 2.47 -1.61
N SER A 116 -8.81 2.30 -2.87
CA SER A 116 -8.43 1.15 -3.69
C SER A 116 -6.93 1.01 -3.90
N LEU A 117 -6.22 2.13 -3.98
CA LEU A 117 -4.78 2.16 -4.20
C LEU A 117 -3.94 1.72 -3.01
N PHE A 118 -4.55 1.35 -1.86
CA PHE A 118 -3.81 0.70 -0.77
C PHE A 118 -3.15 -0.61 -1.21
N TRP A 119 -3.71 -1.27 -2.23
CA TRP A 119 -3.11 -2.41 -2.93
C TRP A 119 -1.75 -2.12 -3.59
N LEU A 120 -1.42 -0.85 -3.84
CA LEU A 120 -0.11 -0.48 -4.41
C LEU A 120 1.04 -0.79 -3.45
N ARG A 121 0.79 -0.96 -2.14
CA ARG A 121 1.85 -1.30 -1.18
C ARG A 121 2.50 -2.64 -1.52
N GLN A 122 1.71 -3.67 -1.85
CA GLN A 122 2.20 -5.00 -2.21
C GLN A 122 3.05 -4.93 -3.48
N THR A 123 2.59 -4.15 -4.47
CA THR A 123 3.35 -3.88 -5.70
C THR A 123 4.65 -3.12 -5.42
N ALA A 124 4.62 -2.10 -4.55
CA ALA A 124 5.81 -1.32 -4.17
C ALA A 124 6.81 -2.15 -3.35
N ASN A 125 6.33 -3.01 -2.45
CA ASN A 125 7.15 -3.94 -1.69
C ASN A 125 7.89 -4.90 -2.62
N PHE A 126 7.21 -5.45 -3.63
CA PHE A 126 7.86 -6.30 -4.64
C PHE A 126 8.88 -5.53 -5.48
N ALA A 127 8.53 -4.32 -5.94
CA ALA A 127 9.45 -3.49 -6.71
C ALA A 127 10.71 -3.14 -5.92
N THR A 128 10.57 -2.72 -4.66
CA THR A 128 11.71 -2.43 -3.77
C THR A 128 12.51 -3.68 -3.42
N TRP A 129 11.88 -4.84 -3.32
CA TRP A 129 12.57 -6.12 -3.12
C TRP A 129 13.45 -6.49 -4.32
N ILE A 130 12.95 -6.36 -5.55
CA ILE A 130 13.73 -6.57 -6.78
C ILE A 130 14.84 -5.53 -6.90
N ILE A 131 14.53 -4.24 -6.74
CA ILE A 131 15.53 -3.18 -6.83
C ILE A 131 16.63 -3.41 -5.78
N GLY A 132 16.26 -3.78 -4.56
CA GLY A 132 17.21 -4.12 -3.51
C GLY A 132 18.13 -5.28 -3.88
N TYR A 133 17.61 -6.31 -4.57
CA TYR A 133 18.41 -7.40 -5.10
C TYR A 133 19.38 -6.96 -6.19
N LEU A 134 18.91 -6.16 -7.16
CA LEU A 134 19.74 -5.67 -8.26
C LEU A 134 20.87 -4.74 -7.81
N VAL A 135 20.69 -4.05 -6.67
CA VAL A 135 21.67 -3.09 -6.13
C VAL A 135 22.65 -3.75 -5.16
N ASN A 136 22.20 -4.69 -4.33
CA ASN A 136 23.00 -5.24 -3.22
C ASN A 136 23.40 -6.72 -3.41
N ASP A 137 23.03 -7.33 -4.54
CA ASP A 137 23.20 -8.77 -4.84
C ASP A 137 22.64 -9.72 -3.78
N LYS A 138 21.72 -9.22 -2.92
CA LYS A 138 21.14 -9.95 -1.80
C LYS A 138 19.65 -9.70 -1.70
N LEU A 139 18.88 -10.79 -1.59
CA LEU A 139 17.45 -10.71 -1.35
C LEU A 139 17.19 -10.28 0.10
N SER A 140 16.42 -9.20 0.26
CA SER A 140 16.02 -8.74 1.59
C SER A 140 15.04 -9.72 2.22
N LEU A 141 15.29 -10.09 3.49
CA LEU A 141 14.42 -10.95 4.30
C LEU A 141 13.51 -10.14 5.24
N ARG A 142 13.48 -8.81 5.10
CA ARG A 142 12.78 -7.93 6.04
C ARG A 142 11.29 -7.75 5.75
N GLY A 143 10.86 -7.94 4.49
CA GLY A 143 9.49 -7.69 4.06
C GLY A 143 8.48 -8.65 4.71
N ASP A 144 7.27 -8.18 4.98
CA ASP A 144 6.25 -8.96 5.68
C ASP A 144 5.80 -10.16 4.85
N GLU A 145 5.60 -9.98 3.54
CA GLU A 145 5.25 -11.07 2.63
C GLU A 145 6.34 -12.15 2.56
N ILE A 146 7.62 -11.75 2.70
CA ILE A 146 8.76 -12.68 2.73
C ILE A 146 8.77 -13.46 4.04
N LYS A 147 8.58 -12.79 5.17
CA LYS A 147 8.48 -13.44 6.49
C LYS A 147 7.30 -14.42 6.55
N LEU A 148 6.14 -14.04 5.99
CA LEU A 148 4.98 -14.91 5.89
C LEU A 148 5.30 -16.18 5.09
N ALA A 149 6.03 -16.06 3.97
CA ALA A 149 6.43 -17.22 3.17
C ALA A 149 7.36 -18.14 3.98
N GLN A 150 8.29 -17.57 4.77
CA GLN A 150 9.18 -18.33 5.64
C GLN A 150 8.44 -19.08 6.74
N TYR A 151 7.44 -18.46 7.39
CA TYR A 151 6.63 -19.15 8.40
C TYR A 151 5.84 -20.32 7.82
N LEU A 152 5.42 -20.22 6.56
CA LEU A 152 4.75 -21.31 5.83
C LEU A 152 5.72 -22.30 5.16
N GLN A 153 7.04 -22.12 5.32
CA GLN A 153 8.08 -22.92 4.66
C GLN A 153 7.95 -22.94 3.12
N LEU A 154 7.46 -21.82 2.56
CA LEU A 154 7.29 -21.63 1.13
C LEU A 154 8.46 -20.85 0.52
N PRO A 155 8.67 -20.93 -0.81
CA PRO A 155 9.63 -20.07 -1.51
C PRO A 155 9.35 -18.58 -1.25
N LEU A 156 10.41 -17.76 -1.09
CA LEU A 156 10.29 -16.34 -0.71
C LEU A 156 9.37 -15.53 -1.65
N TRP A 157 9.36 -15.85 -2.94
CA TRP A 157 8.55 -15.17 -3.95
C TRP A 157 7.06 -15.56 -3.90
N SER A 158 6.69 -16.66 -3.23
CA SER A 158 5.36 -17.28 -3.33
C SER A 158 4.21 -16.40 -2.83
N ILE A 159 4.45 -15.49 -1.88
CA ILE A 159 3.42 -14.57 -1.36
C ILE A 159 3.57 -13.19 -1.98
N ILE A 160 4.79 -12.67 -2.03
CA ILE A 160 5.07 -11.31 -2.52
C ILE A 160 4.72 -11.13 -4.00
N LEU A 161 4.99 -12.14 -4.85
CA LEU A 161 4.72 -12.04 -6.28
C LEU A 161 3.21 -12.06 -6.58
N PRO A 162 2.40 -13.03 -6.11
CA PRO A 162 0.97 -13.02 -6.39
C PRO A 162 0.25 -11.79 -5.83
N THR A 163 0.60 -11.35 -4.62
CA THR A 163 -0.02 -10.16 -4.02
C THR A 163 0.35 -8.89 -4.78
N ALA A 164 1.60 -8.76 -5.24
CA ALA A 164 2.01 -7.66 -6.11
C ALA A 164 1.29 -7.66 -7.47
N LEU A 165 1.07 -8.84 -8.06
CA LEU A 165 0.31 -8.98 -9.32
C LEU A 165 -1.15 -8.56 -9.13
N VAL A 166 -1.80 -8.97 -8.04
CA VAL A 166 -3.15 -8.51 -7.69
C VAL A 166 -3.16 -6.99 -7.53
N GLY A 167 -2.18 -6.42 -6.83
CA GLY A 167 -2.07 -4.97 -6.68
C GLY A 167 -1.93 -4.23 -8.01
N CYS A 168 -1.11 -4.75 -8.93
CA CYS A 168 -0.98 -4.23 -10.29
C CYS A 168 -2.31 -4.28 -11.06
N ILE A 169 -3.02 -5.42 -10.99
CA ILE A 169 -4.31 -5.60 -11.64
C ILE A 169 -5.33 -4.59 -11.09
N VAL A 170 -5.39 -4.41 -9.77
CA VAL A 170 -6.26 -3.41 -9.14
C VAL A 170 -5.92 -2.01 -9.62
N ALA A 171 -4.64 -1.63 -9.65
CA ALA A 171 -4.21 -0.32 -10.13
C ALA A 171 -4.60 -0.08 -11.60
N ILE A 172 -4.40 -1.07 -12.48
CA ILE A 172 -4.80 -1.01 -13.89
C ILE A 172 -6.32 -0.83 -13.99
N ILE A 173 -7.10 -1.61 -13.24
CA ILE A 173 -8.56 -1.47 -13.21
C ILE A 173 -8.94 -0.05 -12.77
N VAL A 174 -8.37 0.45 -11.68
CA VAL A 174 -8.66 1.80 -11.15
C VAL A 174 -8.38 2.87 -12.21
N ILE A 175 -7.19 2.87 -12.81
CA ILE A 175 -6.75 3.88 -13.77
C ILE A 175 -7.61 3.84 -15.04
N PHE A 176 -7.77 2.67 -15.65
CA PHE A 176 -8.43 2.59 -16.97
C PHE A 176 -9.96 2.55 -16.89
N LYS A 177 -10.54 2.10 -15.77
CA LYS A 177 -12.00 2.00 -15.62
C LYS A 177 -12.60 3.20 -14.90
N PHE A 178 -11.90 3.83 -13.97
CA PHE A 178 -12.49 4.86 -13.09
C PHE A 178 -11.90 6.25 -13.31
N VAL A 179 -10.65 6.38 -13.78
CA VAL A 179 -10.05 7.69 -14.08
C VAL A 179 -10.40 8.14 -15.52
N PRO A 180 -10.91 9.39 -15.72
CA PRO A 180 -11.18 9.97 -17.02
C PRO A 180 -9.96 9.97 -17.94
N LEU A 181 -10.19 9.72 -19.23
CA LEU A 181 -9.12 9.57 -20.24
C LEU A 181 -8.12 10.72 -20.25
N HIS A 182 -8.59 11.96 -20.07
CA HIS A 182 -7.78 13.17 -20.07
C HIS A 182 -6.91 13.34 -18.81
N GLN A 183 -7.27 12.71 -17.69
CA GLN A 183 -6.58 12.83 -16.41
C GLN A 183 -5.64 11.65 -16.10
N ARG A 184 -5.77 10.53 -16.81
CA ARG A 184 -4.99 9.29 -16.55
C ARG A 184 -3.49 9.52 -16.50
N PHE A 185 -2.95 10.23 -17.49
CA PHE A 185 -1.50 10.48 -17.53
C PHE A 185 -1.05 11.35 -16.35
N THR A 186 -1.77 12.44 -16.08
CA THR A 186 -1.55 13.29 -14.91
C THR A 186 -1.60 12.48 -13.61
N PHE A 187 -2.56 11.56 -13.49
CA PHE A 187 -2.72 10.70 -12.33
C PHE A 187 -1.56 9.72 -12.13
N VAL A 188 -1.10 9.07 -13.21
CA VAL A 188 0.05 8.14 -13.16
C VAL A 188 1.33 8.89 -12.78
N VAL A 189 1.59 10.04 -13.40
CA VAL A 189 2.78 10.86 -13.09
C VAL A 189 2.72 11.36 -11.65
N ALA A 190 1.57 11.83 -11.18
CA ALA A 190 1.37 12.24 -9.79
C ALA A 190 1.57 11.08 -8.82
N GLY A 191 1.09 9.88 -9.15
CA GLY A 191 1.24 8.68 -8.32
C GLY A 191 2.69 8.26 -8.16
N LEU A 192 3.49 8.33 -9.23
CA LEU A 192 4.92 8.05 -9.16
C LEU A 192 5.64 9.11 -8.32
N ILE A 193 5.51 10.40 -8.67
CA ILE A 193 6.22 11.47 -7.97
C ILE A 193 5.78 11.56 -6.50
N GLY A 194 4.47 11.57 -6.25
CA GLY A 194 3.90 11.69 -4.92
C GLY A 194 4.12 10.44 -4.07
N GLY A 195 4.07 9.24 -4.65
CA GLY A 195 4.34 7.99 -3.93
C GLY A 195 5.80 7.88 -3.49
N PHE A 196 6.76 8.13 -4.39
CA PHE A 196 8.19 8.14 -4.04
C PHE A 196 8.52 9.24 -3.04
N SER A 197 8.05 10.47 -3.29
CA SER A 197 8.28 11.60 -2.38
C SER A 197 7.65 11.34 -1.02
N GLY A 198 6.42 10.80 -0.98
CA GLY A 198 5.73 10.47 0.26
C GLY A 198 6.45 9.40 1.08
N TYR A 199 6.97 8.36 0.42
CA TYR A 199 7.77 7.33 1.07
C TYR A 199 9.02 7.92 1.74
N ILE A 200 9.79 8.74 1.00
CA ILE A 200 11.01 9.38 1.51
C ILE A 200 10.68 10.38 2.62
N LEU A 201 9.74 11.29 2.37
CA LEU A 201 9.33 12.32 3.33
C LEU A 201 8.84 11.70 4.63
N TRP A 202 8.12 10.59 4.58
CA TRP A 202 7.66 9.90 5.77
C TRP A 202 8.78 9.16 6.50
N LEU A 203 9.46 8.23 5.83
CA LEU A 203 10.39 7.34 6.53
C LEU A 203 11.71 8.02 6.91
N GLU A 204 12.15 9.03 6.18
CA GLU A 204 13.43 9.70 6.47
C GLU A 204 13.29 10.98 7.27
N ILE A 205 12.15 11.69 7.19
CA ILE A 205 11.98 13.03 7.77
C ILE A 205 10.86 13.06 8.80
N PHE A 206 9.60 13.05 8.36
CA PHE A 206 8.45 13.36 9.22
C PHE A 206 8.13 12.25 10.22
N GLY A 207 8.22 10.98 9.79
CA GLY A 207 7.91 9.84 10.63
C GLY A 207 8.77 9.81 11.88
N LYS A 208 10.10 9.96 11.71
CA LYS A 208 11.08 10.00 12.81
C LYS A 208 10.86 11.18 13.78
N MET A 209 10.24 12.26 13.32
CA MET A 209 10.00 13.47 14.12
C MET A 209 8.67 13.41 14.88
N ILE A 210 7.62 12.86 14.26
CA ILE A 210 6.25 12.90 14.78
C ILE A 210 5.96 11.69 15.66
N MET A 211 6.46 10.52 15.27
CA MET A 211 6.20 9.25 15.93
C MET A 211 7.50 8.63 16.44
N PRO A 212 7.43 7.87 17.54
CA PRO A 212 8.58 7.14 18.06
C PRO A 212 9.08 6.07 17.10
#